data_AF-A0A1A6H2A0-F1
#
_entry.id   AF-A0A1A6H2A0-F1
#
_cell.length_a   1.000
_cell.length_b   1.000
_cell.length_c   1.000
_cell.angle_alpha   90.00
_cell.angle_beta   90.00
_cell.angle_gamma   90.00
#
_symmetry.space_group_name_H-M   'P 1'
#
loop_
_entity.id
_entity.type
_entity.pdbx_description
1 polymer ?
#
loop_
_entity_poly.entity_id
_entity_poly.type
_entity_poly.pdbx_seq_one_letter_code
_entity_poly.pdbx_strand_id
1 'polypeptide(L)'
;MNFETLKSRVTQSNFAVGYKRDEVQLHTNVNDGTEFGGSIYQKANKKVESPVSLAWTAENSNTHFRIAAKYHIDPDAKVEMVGMMEPVIQDLILPCSVV
;
A
#
# COMPACT_ATOMS: atom_id res chain seq x y z
N MET A 1 -14.13 -9.06 6.75
CA MET A 1 -15.20 -9.90 6.16
C MET A 1 -16.53 -9.39 6.71
N ASN A 2 -17.46 -9.00 5.84
CA ASN A 2 -18.75 -8.43 6.20
C ASN A 2 -19.88 -9.26 5.60
N PHE A 3 -20.85 -9.68 6.42
CA PHE A 3 -21.97 -10.52 6.01
C PHE A 3 -23.28 -9.74 6.16
N GLU A 4 -23.95 -9.47 5.04
CA GLU A 4 -25.27 -8.83 5.07
C GLU A 4 -26.35 -9.89 5.26
N THR A 5 -27.01 -9.87 6.42
CA THR A 5 -28.13 -10.77 6.75
C THR A 5 -29.36 -10.56 5.86
N LEU A 6 -29.58 -9.35 5.33
CA LEU A 6 -30.68 -9.05 4.42
C LEU A 6 -30.53 -9.72 3.04
N LYS A 7 -29.30 -9.99 2.62
CA LYS A 7 -28.99 -10.61 1.32
C LYS A 7 -28.43 -12.03 1.47
N SER A 8 -28.29 -12.52 2.70
CA SER A 8 -27.65 -13.80 3.06
C SER A 8 -26.33 -14.04 2.33
N ARG A 9 -25.52 -12.99 2.13
CA ARG A 9 -24.27 -13.06 1.35
C ARG A 9 -23.16 -12.25 2.01
N VAL A 10 -21.92 -12.74 1.89
CA VAL A 10 -20.71 -11.97 2.20
C VAL A 10 -20.59 -10.86 1.16
N THR A 11 -20.65 -9.61 1.58
CA THR A 11 -20.59 -8.45 0.68
C THR A 11 -19.23 -7.80 0.62
N GLN A 12 -18.38 -8.05 1.63
CA GLN A 12 -17.02 -7.52 1.65
C GLN A 12 -16.05 -8.57 2.20
N SER A 13 -15.02 -8.89 1.43
CA SER A 13 -13.93 -9.78 1.84
C SER A 13 -12.59 -9.05 1.76
N ASN A 14 -12.12 -8.60 2.92
CA ASN A 14 -10.84 -7.91 3.04
C ASN A 14 -9.82 -8.88 3.62
N PHE A 15 -8.74 -9.10 2.88
CA PHE A 15 -7.58 -9.88 3.31
C PHE A 15 -6.42 -8.93 3.53
N ALA A 16 -5.77 -9.00 4.69
CA ALA A 16 -4.56 -8.24 4.97
C ALA A 16 -3.46 -9.19 5.42
N VAL A 17 -2.29 -9.08 4.80
CA VAL A 17 -1.08 -9.80 5.18
C VAL A 17 -0.04 -8.77 5.58
N GLY A 18 0.42 -8.87 6.81
CA GLY A 18 1.42 -7.96 7.34
C GLY A 18 2.63 -8.73 7.86
N TYR A 19 3.82 -8.21 7.58
CA TYR A 19 5.05 -8.62 8.25
C TYR A 19 5.59 -7.44 9.03
N LYS A 20 5.68 -7.57 10.35
CA LYS A 20 6.20 -6.51 11.23
C LYS A 20 7.46 -7.00 11.93
N ARG A 21 8.55 -6.26 11.73
CA ARG A 21 9.81 -6.33 12.48
C ARG A 21 10.10 -4.93 13.02
N ASP A 22 10.98 -4.80 14.01
CA ASP A 22 11.33 -3.52 14.65
C ASP A 22 11.62 -2.37 13.67
N GLU A 23 12.30 -2.68 12.56
CA GLU A 23 12.75 -1.69 11.59
C GLU A 23 11.94 -1.69 10.29
N VAL A 24 11.15 -2.73 10.03
CA VAL A 24 10.42 -2.89 8.77
C VAL A 24 9.01 -3.38 9.02
N GLN A 25 8.02 -2.69 8.46
CA GLN A 25 6.63 -3.14 8.45
C GLN A 25 6.15 -3.22 7.00
N LEU A 26 5.93 -4.43 6.53
CA LEU A 26 5.22 -4.67 5.29
C LEU A 26 3.74 -4.87 5.62
N HIS A 27 2.85 -4.21 4.91
CA HIS A 27 1.42 -4.42 5.00
C HIS A 27 0.87 -4.46 3.59
N THR A 28 0.32 -5.60 3.19
CA THR A 28 -0.47 -5.74 1.96
C THR A 28 -1.92 -6.01 2.32
N ASN A 29 -2.84 -5.37 1.61
CA ASN A 29 -4.26 -5.55 1.76
C ASN A 29 -4.91 -5.79 0.40
N VAL A 30 -5.93 -6.62 0.38
CA VAL A 30 -6.75 -6.92 -0.78
C VAL A 30 -8.20 -6.81 -0.33
N ASN A 31 -8.95 -5.88 -0.92
CA ASN A 31 -10.38 -5.75 -0.68
C ASN A 31 -11.13 -6.32 -1.88
N ASP A 32 -11.99 -7.31 -1.63
CA ASP A 32 -12.94 -7.87 -2.59
C ASP A 32 -12.33 -8.38 -3.91
N GLY A 33 -11.01 -8.61 -3.93
CA GLY A 33 -10.25 -9.01 -5.12
C GLY A 33 -10.10 -7.91 -6.17
N THR A 34 -10.63 -6.71 -5.92
CA THR A 34 -10.62 -5.59 -6.87
C THR A 34 -9.71 -4.47 -6.44
N GLU A 35 -9.47 -4.26 -5.15
CA GLU A 35 -8.55 -3.23 -4.67
C GLU A 35 -7.36 -3.87 -3.97
N PHE A 36 -6.17 -3.51 -4.43
CA PHE A 36 -4.91 -4.00 -3.88
C PHE A 36 -4.12 -2.83 -3.32
N GLY A 37 -3.75 -2.95 -2.06
CA GLY A 37 -2.90 -1.99 -1.36
C GLY A 37 -1.67 -2.68 -0.79
N GLY A 38 -0.58 -1.93 -0.74
CA GLY A 38 0.68 -2.33 -0.20
C GLY A 38 1.35 -1.12 0.45
N SER A 39 1.95 -1.30 1.61
CA SER A 39 2.82 -0.32 2.21
C SER A 39 4.01 -1.00 2.83
N ILE A 40 5.17 -0.37 2.66
CA ILE A 40 6.43 -0.77 3.24
C ILE A 40 6.90 0.40 4.08
N TYR A 41 6.79 0.24 5.38
CA TYR A 41 7.45 1.10 6.32
C TYR A 41 8.86 0.60 6.52
N GLN A 42 9.87 1.40 6.17
CA GLN A 42 11.25 1.09 6.50
C GLN A 42 11.83 2.19 7.38
N LYS A 43 12.29 1.81 8.56
CA LYS A 43 13.06 2.67 9.45
C LYS A 43 14.54 2.40 9.21
N ALA A 44 15.15 3.22 8.37
CA ALA A 44 16.58 3.12 8.08
C ALA A 44 17.43 3.49 9.31
N ASN A 45 16.95 4.41 10.16
CA ASN A 45 17.62 4.79 11.40
C ASN A 45 16.61 5.37 12.41
N LYS A 46 17.01 5.60 13.67
CA LYS A 46 16.18 6.27 14.70
C LYS A 46 15.65 7.64 14.27
N LYS A 47 16.33 8.29 13.32
CA LYS A 47 15.99 9.61 12.79
C LYS A 47 15.39 9.59 11.38
N VAL A 48 15.46 8.48 10.65
CA VAL A 48 15.06 8.45 9.24
C VAL A 48 14.12 7.29 8.98
N GLU A 49 12.94 7.62 8.50
CA GLU A 49 11.86 6.69 8.23
C GLU A 49 11.38 6.91 6.81
N SER A 50 11.40 5.89 5.98
CA SER A 50 10.98 5.94 4.57
C SER A 50 9.76 5.04 4.36
N PRO A 51 8.55 5.55 4.60
CA PRO A 51 7.33 4.86 4.21
C PRO A 51 7.13 4.92 2.70
N VAL A 52 6.91 3.75 2.09
CA VAL A 52 6.48 3.59 0.71
C VAL A 52 5.07 3.02 0.73
N SER A 53 4.17 3.54 -0.10
CA SER A 53 2.86 2.95 -0.33
C SER A 53 2.56 2.82 -1.82
N LEU A 54 1.91 1.72 -2.14
CA LEU A 54 1.48 1.31 -3.46
C LEU A 54 0.01 0.92 -3.33
N ALA A 55 -0.86 1.52 -4.13
CA ALA A 55 -2.24 1.09 -4.23
C ALA A 55 -2.64 1.02 -5.70
N TRP A 56 -3.30 -0.04 -6.11
CA TRP A 56 -3.87 -0.17 -7.45
C TRP A 56 -5.24 -0.84 -7.36
N THR A 57 -6.10 -0.53 -8.31
CA THR A 57 -7.40 -1.17 -8.44
C THR A 57 -7.35 -2.05 -9.70
N ALA A 58 -7.95 -3.25 -9.68
CA ALA A 58 -8.04 -4.10 -10.86
C ALA A 58 -9.02 -3.51 -11.90
N GLU A 59 -9.99 -2.73 -11.46
CA GLU A 59 -11.00 -2.09 -12.32
C GLU A 59 -10.50 -0.83 -13.03
N ASN A 60 -9.52 -0.12 -12.45
CA ASN A 60 -8.89 1.04 -13.07
C ASN A 60 -7.37 0.80 -13.16
N SER A 61 -6.77 0.99 -14.33
CA SER A 61 -5.31 0.83 -14.50
C SER A 61 -4.48 1.90 -13.79
N ASN A 62 -5.06 2.65 -12.83
CA ASN A 62 -4.34 3.65 -12.06
C ASN A 62 -3.61 2.98 -10.91
N THR A 63 -2.30 3.22 -10.89
CA THR A 63 -1.44 2.81 -9.78
C THR A 63 -1.00 4.06 -9.03
N HIS A 64 -1.42 4.15 -7.77
CA HIS A 64 -0.96 5.19 -6.86
C HIS A 64 0.30 4.71 -6.16
N PHE A 65 1.44 5.19 -6.62
CA PHE A 65 2.71 4.97 -5.94
C PHE A 65 3.15 6.24 -5.21
N ARG A 66 3.39 6.11 -3.91
CA ARG A 66 3.83 7.20 -3.04
C ARG A 66 5.06 6.75 -2.27
N ILE A 67 6.10 7.55 -2.32
CA ILE A 67 7.27 7.41 -1.46
C ILE A 67 7.29 8.62 -0.55
N ALA A 68 7.44 8.38 0.74
CA ALA A 68 7.66 9.42 1.70
C ALA A 68 8.94 9.16 2.49
N ALA A 69 9.58 10.24 2.91
CA ALA A 69 10.75 10.22 3.77
C ALA A 69 10.52 11.21 4.91
N LYS A 70 10.56 10.69 6.13
CA LYS A 70 10.48 11.45 7.37
C LYS A 70 11.88 11.50 7.97
N TYR A 71 12.38 12.71 8.18
CA TYR A 71 13.66 13.01 8.80
C TYR A 71 13.43 13.76 10.12
N HIS A 72 13.91 13.17 11.21
CA HIS A 72 13.95 13.78 12.55
C HIS A 72 15.24 14.56 12.69
N ILE A 73 15.13 15.89 12.72
CA ILE A 73 16.27 16.78 12.98
C ILE A 73 16.50 16.81 14.50
N ASP A 74 15.43 17.09 15.25
CA ASP A 74 15.37 17.20 16.71
C ASP A 74 14.06 16.57 17.25
N PRO A 75 13.92 16.33 18.57
CA PRO A 75 12.69 15.73 19.14
C PRO A 75 11.41 16.49 18.78
N ASP A 76 11.51 17.81 18.63
CA ASP A 76 10.42 18.73 18.27
C ASP A 76 10.37 19.08 16.77
N ALA A 77 11.41 18.75 15.99
CA ALA A 77 11.51 19.15 14.58
C ALA A 77 11.61 17.95 13.64
N LYS A 78 10.58 17.81 12.79
CA LYS A 78 10.46 16.72 11.82
C LYS A 78 10.18 17.31 10.45
N VAL A 79 10.91 16.82 9.44
CA VAL A 79 10.68 17.15 8.03
C VAL A 79 10.13 15.92 7.35
N GLU A 80 9.01 16.08 6.65
CA GLU A 80 8.41 15.04 5.83
C GLU A 80 8.45 15.48 4.37
N MET A 81 8.99 14.62 3.52
CA MET A 81 8.99 14.80 2.07
C MET A 81 8.13 13.69 1.48
N VAL A 82 7.17 14.05 0.64
CA VAL A 82 6.30 13.08 -0.05
C VAL A 82 6.49 13.27 -1.54
N GLY A 83 7.03 12.24 -2.19
CA GLY A 83 7.06 12.10 -3.64
C GLY A 83 5.86 11.27 -4.09
N MET A 84 5.06 11.82 -4.98
CA MET A 84 4.07 11.06 -5.74
C MET A 84 4.68 10.77 -7.10
N MET A 85 4.80 9.49 -7.46
CA MET A 85 5.16 9.11 -8.82
C MET A 85 3.87 8.78 -9.55
N GLU A 86 3.60 9.53 -10.62
CA GLU A 86 2.57 9.13 -11.58
C GLU A 86 3.10 7.94 -12.38
N PRO A 87 2.33 6.85 -12.51
CA PRO A 87 2.84 5.62 -13.10
C PRO A 87 3.02 5.77 -14.62
N VAL A 88 4.28 5.86 -15.08
CA VAL A 88 4.70 5.53 -16.46
C VAL A 88 4.99 4.03 -16.54
N ILE A 89 4.06 3.19 -16.06
CA ILE A 89 4.14 1.72 -16.21
C ILE A 89 2.82 1.24 -16.80
N GLN A 90 2.48 1.74 -17.99
CA GLN A 90 1.43 1.16 -18.82
C GLN A 90 1.94 0.01 -19.72
N ASP A 91 3.26 -0.26 -19.75
CA ASP A 91 3.88 -1.20 -20.71
C ASP A 91 4.34 -2.56 -20.11
N LEU A 92 4.26 -2.77 -18.79
CA LEU A 92 4.80 -4.00 -18.16
C LEU A 92 3.76 -4.94 -17.51
N ILE A 93 2.47 -4.61 -17.56
CA ILE A 93 1.40 -5.42 -16.91
C ILE A 93 0.32 -5.89 -17.90
N LEU A 94 0.71 -6.13 -19.15
CA LEU A 94 -0.03 -7.00 -20.07
C LEU A 94 1.02 -7.93 -20.71
N PRO A 95 1.04 -9.26 -20.44
CA PRO A 95 -0.13 -10.13 -20.32
C PRO A 95 -0.03 -11.11 -19.13
N CYS A 96 -0.90 -10.95 -18.12
CA CYS A 96 -1.36 -12.11 -17.34
C CYS A 96 -2.84 -12.33 -17.67
N SER A 97 -3.12 -12.47 -18.98
CA SER A 97 -4.38 -13.04 -19.46
C SER A 97 -4.18 -14.55 -19.54
N VAL A 98 -4.90 -15.27 -18.69
CA VAL A 98 -5.44 -16.62 -18.92
C VAL A 98 -4.47 -17.64 -19.55
N VAL A 99 -3.89 -18.50 -18.71
CA VAL A 99 -3.72 -19.94 -18.99
C VAL A 99 -4.21 -20.71 -17.77
#